data_AF-A0A7Y2L1I0-F1
#
_entry.id   AF-A0A7Y2L1I0-F1
#
_cell.length_a   1.000
_cell.length_b   1.000
_cell.length_c   1.000
_cell.angle_alpha   90.00
_cell.angle_beta   90.00
_cell.angle_gamma   90.00
#
_symmetry.space_group_name_H-M   'P 1'
#
loop_
_entity.id
_entity.type
_entity.pdbx_description
1 polymer ?
#
loop_
_entity_poly.entity_id
_entity_poly.type
_entity_poly.pdbx_seq_one_letter_code
_entity_poly.pdbx_strand_id
1 'polypeptide(L)'
;VSMSSPADAPNAVTFIFEASRLALDQGASQARPHSVFTDLALQVDGFIAGAEDKRPIDFGFLPVGVEPKVKPISGPWFAITYKLTLGSPGGLVSQTGFTSRLLLAWAPTSLPSEVSTAVFTGLQLPGAAPGAKLFSIQGVLKLSIDSLLLRREHVSAATPSFTLRLNNIGLSFLGIAKLPPGATINFFLFGDPSGDGSLGWYAAYVQDTKSTLTAIEALQEWQPPRLSPPAGEEQTS
;
A
#
# COMPACT_ATOMS: atom_id res chain seq x y z
N VAL A 1 21.09 -27.40 4.00
CA VAL A 1 20.48 -28.26 5.03
C VAL A 1 21.57 -28.67 5.99
N SER A 2 21.55 -28.20 7.24
CA SER A 2 22.37 -28.78 8.30
C SER A 2 21.52 -29.78 9.08
N MET A 3 22.11 -30.90 9.49
CA MET A 3 21.46 -31.91 10.32
C MET A 3 22.18 -31.91 11.67
N SER A 4 21.44 -31.68 12.76
CA SER A 4 21.90 -31.92 14.12
C SER A 4 20.85 -32.73 14.88
N SER A 5 21.30 -33.64 15.74
CA SER A 5 20.44 -34.40 16.64
C SER A 5 20.89 -34.22 18.10
N PRO A 6 19.95 -34.10 19.05
CA PRO A 6 20.26 -34.10 20.49
C PRO A 6 20.82 -35.46 20.95
N ALA A 7 21.78 -35.45 21.88
CA ALA A 7 22.42 -36.67 22.39
C ALA A 7 21.47 -37.58 23.20
N ASP A 8 20.41 -37.00 23.76
CA ASP A 8 19.35 -37.64 24.54
C ASP A 8 18.20 -38.19 23.67
N ALA A 9 18.12 -37.81 22.40
CA ALA A 9 17.15 -38.32 21.43
C ALA A 9 17.78 -38.43 20.02
N PRO A 10 18.69 -39.40 19.80
CA PRO A 10 19.51 -39.48 18.57
C PRO A 10 18.69 -39.72 17.29
N ASN A 11 17.43 -40.11 17.43
CA ASN A 11 16.48 -40.37 16.34
C ASN A 11 15.65 -39.12 15.98
N ALA A 12 15.76 -38.03 16.75
CA ALA A 12 15.07 -36.78 16.49
C ALA A 12 15.79 -36.00 15.39
N VAL A 13 15.29 -36.14 14.16
CA VAL A 13 15.78 -35.36 13.01
C VAL A 13 15.06 -34.02 13.00
N THR A 14 15.79 -32.94 13.28
CA THR A 14 15.24 -31.58 13.15
C THR A 14 15.57 -31.05 11.75
N PHE A 15 14.55 -30.73 10.97
CA PHE A 15 14.70 -30.04 9.70
C PHE A 15 14.57 -28.54 9.94
N ILE A 16 15.61 -27.78 9.57
CA ILE A 16 15.60 -26.32 9.66
C ILE A 16 15.56 -25.76 8.25
N PHE A 17 14.59 -24.89 7.99
CA PHE A 17 14.55 -24.10 6.76
C PHE A 17 15.57 -22.96 6.87
N GLU A 18 16.64 -23.05 6.09
CA GLU A 18 17.71 -22.04 6.11
C GLU A 18 17.54 -21.04 4.97
N ALA A 19 16.97 -19.89 5.31
CA ALA A 19 16.60 -18.86 4.35
C ALA A 19 17.75 -17.92 3.95
N SER A 20 18.87 -17.93 4.70
CA SER A 20 20.00 -17.00 4.49
C SER A 20 20.72 -17.15 3.14
N ARG A 21 20.51 -18.28 2.46
CA ARG A 21 21.13 -18.60 1.16
C ARG A 21 20.11 -18.71 0.02
N LEU A 22 18.90 -18.20 0.22
CA LEU A 22 17.86 -18.22 -0.80
C LEU A 22 18.18 -17.17 -1.87
N ALA A 23 18.27 -17.61 -3.12
CA ALA A 23 18.40 -16.75 -4.30
C ALA A 23 17.23 -17.05 -5.25
N LEU A 24 16.73 -16.01 -5.91
CA LEU A 24 15.67 -16.12 -6.92
C LEU A 24 16.30 -16.16 -8.31
N ASP A 25 16.05 -17.25 -9.05
CA ASP A 25 16.46 -17.37 -10.44
C ASP A 25 15.47 -16.64 -11.34
N GLN A 26 15.84 -15.43 -11.78
CA GLN A 26 15.00 -14.64 -12.67
C GLN A 26 14.93 -15.22 -14.09
N GLY A 27 15.96 -15.92 -14.55
CA GLY A 27 16.00 -16.50 -15.90
C GLY A 27 15.08 -17.71 -16.05
N ALA A 28 14.89 -18.46 -14.97
CA ALA A 28 13.95 -19.58 -14.91
C ALA A 28 12.52 -19.17 -14.45
N SER A 29 12.35 -17.94 -13.94
CA SER A 29 11.05 -17.45 -13.46
C SER A 29 10.24 -16.81 -14.58
N GLN A 30 9.01 -17.31 -14.80
CA GLN A 30 8.09 -16.70 -15.75
C GLN A 30 7.10 -15.79 -15.04
N ALA A 31 7.16 -14.49 -15.35
CA ALA A 31 6.20 -13.52 -14.84
C ALA A 31 4.81 -13.79 -15.43
N ARG A 32 3.77 -13.72 -14.59
CA ARG A 32 2.40 -13.83 -15.06
C ARG A 32 2.00 -12.55 -15.80
N PRO A 33 1.28 -12.64 -16.94
CA PRO A 33 0.69 -11.48 -17.58
C PRO A 33 -0.23 -10.73 -16.61
N HIS A 34 -0.21 -9.39 -16.66
CA HIS A 34 -1.01 -8.51 -15.79
C HIS A 34 -0.82 -8.76 -14.29
N SER A 35 0.42 -9.07 -13.90
CA SER A 35 0.83 -9.19 -12.50
C SER A 35 1.38 -7.87 -11.99
N VAL A 36 1.42 -7.69 -10.66
CA VAL A 36 2.08 -6.53 -10.04
C VAL A 36 3.52 -6.38 -10.54
N PHE A 37 4.21 -7.51 -10.81
CA PHE A 37 5.58 -7.52 -11.31
C PHE A 37 5.71 -6.90 -12.70
N THR A 38 4.86 -7.32 -13.64
CA THR A 38 4.86 -6.79 -15.01
C THR A 38 4.31 -5.37 -15.06
N ASP A 39 3.19 -5.13 -14.37
CA ASP A 39 2.44 -3.87 -14.44
C ASP A 39 3.13 -2.72 -13.74
N LEU A 40 4.05 -2.99 -12.80
CA LEU A 40 4.85 -1.95 -12.16
C LEU A 40 6.34 -2.02 -12.54
N ALA A 41 6.67 -2.77 -13.59
CA ALA A 41 8.04 -2.95 -14.10
C ALA A 41 9.06 -3.28 -12.98
N LEU A 42 8.65 -4.18 -12.08
CA LEU A 42 9.43 -4.53 -10.90
C LEU A 42 10.69 -5.30 -11.28
N GLN A 43 11.76 -5.09 -10.52
CA GLN A 43 12.99 -5.90 -10.62
C GLN A 43 13.19 -6.60 -9.29
N VAL A 44 13.48 -7.91 -9.29
CA VAL A 44 13.77 -8.61 -8.04
C VAL A 44 15.04 -8.01 -7.43
N ASP A 45 14.95 -7.63 -6.17
CA ASP A 45 16.01 -6.96 -5.42
C ASP A 45 16.60 -7.90 -4.35
N GLY A 46 15.77 -8.71 -3.70
CA GLY A 46 16.25 -9.64 -2.68
C GLY A 46 15.16 -10.43 -1.98
N PHE A 47 15.59 -11.17 -0.96
CA PHE A 47 14.75 -11.97 -0.09
C PHE A 47 15.05 -11.64 1.37
N ILE A 48 14.02 -11.56 2.21
CA ILE A 48 14.14 -11.28 3.64
C ILE A 48 13.50 -12.43 4.42
N ALA A 49 14.21 -12.93 5.43
CA ALA A 49 13.64 -13.77 6.48
C ALA A 49 13.60 -12.94 7.77
N GLY A 50 12.40 -12.58 8.21
CA GLY A 50 12.16 -11.82 9.43
C GLY A 50 11.95 -12.73 10.62
N ALA A 51 12.65 -12.42 11.72
CA ALA A 51 12.43 -13.06 13.01
C ALA A 51 11.08 -12.63 13.63
N GLU A 52 10.61 -13.38 14.63
CA GLU A 52 9.31 -13.16 15.30
C GLU A 52 9.17 -11.78 15.95
N ASP A 53 10.27 -11.22 16.44
CA ASP A 53 10.35 -9.90 17.08
C ASP A 53 10.48 -8.74 16.09
N LYS A 54 10.61 -9.02 14.78
CA LYS A 54 10.74 -8.01 13.74
C LYS A 54 9.50 -7.94 12.88
N ARG A 55 9.13 -6.72 12.50
CA ARG A 55 8.05 -6.42 11.57
C ARG A 55 8.58 -5.71 10.33
N PRO A 56 7.88 -5.78 9.19
CA PRO A 56 8.27 -5.08 7.97
C PRO A 56 8.54 -3.58 8.16
N ILE A 57 7.81 -2.94 9.08
CA ILE A 57 7.99 -1.52 9.41
C ILE A 57 9.36 -1.23 10.04
N ASP A 58 9.96 -2.20 10.76
CA ASP A 58 11.30 -2.07 11.35
C ASP A 58 12.39 -2.03 10.27
N PHE A 59 12.09 -2.55 9.08
CA PHE A 59 12.94 -2.45 7.89
C PHE A 59 12.61 -1.22 7.03
N GLY A 60 11.72 -0.34 7.51
CA GLY A 60 11.33 0.90 6.85
C GLY A 60 10.29 0.74 5.74
N PHE A 61 9.58 -0.38 5.69
CA PHE A 61 8.48 -0.55 4.75
C PHE A 61 7.17 -0.02 5.34
N LEU A 62 6.61 1.01 4.72
CA LEU A 62 5.30 1.56 5.06
C LEU A 62 4.20 0.63 4.55
N PRO A 63 3.12 0.39 5.31
CA PRO A 63 2.03 -0.47 4.89
C PRO A 63 1.34 0.08 3.64
N VAL A 64 1.17 -0.78 2.65
CA VAL A 64 0.38 -0.52 1.44
C VAL A 64 -0.91 -1.31 1.55
N GLY A 65 -2.04 -0.61 1.57
CA GLY A 65 -3.35 -1.25 1.58
C GLY A 65 -3.61 -2.01 0.28
N VAL A 66 -4.17 -3.21 0.41
CA VAL A 66 -4.57 -4.08 -0.71
C VAL A 66 -6.01 -4.54 -0.51
N GLU A 67 -6.64 -4.97 -1.60
CA GLU A 67 -7.92 -5.70 -1.59
C GLU A 67 -7.66 -7.07 -2.24
N PRO A 68 -8.08 -8.21 -1.65
CA PRO A 68 -8.98 -8.40 -0.50
C PRO A 68 -8.33 -8.11 0.87
N LYS A 69 -9.13 -8.12 1.95
CA LYS A 69 -8.62 -7.97 3.32
C LYS A 69 -7.68 -9.13 3.66
N VAL A 70 -6.53 -8.80 4.26
CA VAL A 70 -5.48 -9.75 4.64
C VAL A 70 -5.29 -9.79 6.14
N LYS A 71 -4.81 -10.92 6.66
CA LYS A 71 -4.46 -11.04 8.08
C LYS A 71 -3.09 -10.38 8.31
N PRO A 72 -2.89 -9.63 9.40
CA PRO A 72 -1.57 -9.09 9.72
C PRO A 72 -0.58 -10.23 9.93
N ILE A 73 0.67 -10.03 9.50
CA ILE A 73 1.73 -11.01 9.72
C ILE A 73 2.17 -11.00 11.20
N SER A 74 2.43 -12.19 11.73
CA SER A 74 2.91 -12.44 13.10
C SER A 74 3.82 -13.66 13.11
N GLY A 75 4.75 -13.75 14.06
CA GLY A 75 5.73 -14.83 14.07
C GLY A 75 6.84 -14.62 13.04
N PRO A 76 7.64 -15.66 12.75
CA PRO A 76 8.62 -15.60 11.67
C PRO A 76 7.92 -15.37 10.33
N TRP A 77 8.55 -14.62 9.44
CA TRP A 77 7.99 -14.28 8.13
C TRP A 77 9.05 -14.21 7.06
N PHE A 78 8.59 -14.26 5.82
CA PHE A 78 9.43 -14.24 4.63
C PHE A 78 8.95 -13.16 3.68
N ALA A 79 9.85 -12.69 2.82
CA ALA A 79 9.55 -11.61 1.91
C ALA A 79 10.41 -11.65 0.66
N ILE A 80 9.84 -11.14 -0.42
CA ILE A 80 10.58 -10.74 -1.61
C ILE A 80 10.57 -9.21 -1.66
N THR A 81 11.75 -8.62 -1.82
CA THR A 81 11.89 -7.21 -2.15
C THR A 81 12.05 -7.03 -3.65
N TYR A 82 11.38 -6.00 -4.16
CA TYR A 82 11.46 -5.58 -5.54
C TYR A 82 11.90 -4.14 -5.60
N LYS A 83 12.84 -3.84 -6.49
CA LYS A 83 13.17 -2.48 -6.87
C LYS A 83 12.05 -1.95 -7.74
N LEU A 84 11.55 -0.78 -7.36
CA LEU A 84 10.53 -0.01 -8.06
C LEU A 84 11.17 1.32 -8.50
N THR A 85 11.48 1.41 -9.79
CA THR A 85 12.11 2.61 -10.36
C THR A 85 11.04 3.60 -10.73
N LEU A 86 10.82 4.58 -9.86
CA LEU A 86 9.76 5.57 -10.00
C LEU A 86 10.07 6.67 -11.05
N GLY A 87 11.15 6.52 -11.81
CA GLY A 87 11.63 7.50 -12.79
C GLY A 87 12.33 8.71 -12.13
N SER A 88 12.52 9.78 -12.91
CA SER A 88 12.96 11.08 -12.40
C SER A 88 11.75 11.98 -12.22
N PRO A 89 11.52 12.61 -11.05
CA PRO A 89 10.59 13.73 -10.94
C PRO A 89 11.12 14.81 -11.87
N GLY A 90 10.43 15.06 -13.00
CA GLY A 90 10.97 15.77 -14.15
C GLY A 90 11.80 17.01 -13.78
N GLY A 91 13.02 17.11 -14.35
CA GLY A 91 13.90 18.30 -14.36
C GLY A 91 14.39 18.89 -13.03
N LEU A 92 13.78 18.57 -11.88
CA LEU A 92 13.95 19.32 -10.63
C LEU A 92 14.80 18.61 -9.57
N VAL A 93 15.30 17.41 -9.86
CA VAL A 93 16.20 16.67 -8.97
C VAL A 93 17.34 16.12 -9.81
N SER A 94 18.58 16.20 -9.30
CA SER A 94 19.75 15.64 -9.97
C SER A 94 19.51 14.19 -10.37
N GLN A 95 20.08 13.77 -11.50
CA GLN A 95 19.86 12.52 -12.27
C GLN A 95 19.94 11.18 -11.50
N THR A 96 20.05 11.18 -10.19
CA THR A 96 19.98 9.99 -9.33
C THR A 96 18.52 9.60 -9.16
N GLY A 97 18.06 8.66 -10.00
CA GLY A 97 16.67 8.23 -10.10
C GLY A 97 15.99 7.94 -8.76
N PHE A 98 14.71 8.31 -8.67
CA PHE A 98 13.86 8.06 -7.50
C PHE A 98 13.59 6.55 -7.43
N THR A 99 14.40 5.83 -6.64
CA THR A 99 14.29 4.37 -6.50
C THR A 99 13.62 4.04 -5.18
N SER A 100 12.48 3.36 -5.25
CA SER A 100 11.77 2.80 -4.08
C SER A 100 11.91 1.29 -4.05
N ARG A 101 11.53 0.67 -2.93
CA ARG A 101 11.44 -0.79 -2.82
C ARG A 101 10.04 -1.21 -2.41
N LEU A 102 9.45 -2.11 -3.18
CA LEU A 102 8.21 -2.80 -2.83
C LEU A 102 8.55 -4.10 -2.11
N LEU A 103 7.84 -4.39 -1.02
CA LEU A 103 7.96 -5.62 -0.25
C LEU A 103 6.67 -6.41 -0.38
N LEU A 104 6.76 -7.69 -0.74
CA LEU A 104 5.69 -8.66 -0.59
C LEU A 104 6.12 -9.68 0.45
N ALA A 105 5.47 -9.67 1.61
CA ALA A 105 5.78 -10.52 2.76
C ALA A 105 4.63 -11.47 3.10
N TRP A 106 4.96 -12.63 3.65
CA TRP A 106 4.01 -13.62 4.14
C TRP A 106 4.55 -14.31 5.40
N ALA A 107 3.65 -14.73 6.29
CA ALA A 107 3.97 -15.59 7.42
C ALA A 107 3.39 -16.99 7.20
N PRO A 108 4.12 -18.08 7.53
CA PRO A 108 3.66 -19.46 7.37
C PRO A 108 2.64 -19.87 8.45
N THR A 109 1.75 -18.97 8.84
CA THR A 109 0.84 -19.14 9.98
C THR A 109 -0.60 -19.46 9.57
N SER A 110 -0.88 -19.54 8.27
CA SER A 110 -2.22 -19.88 7.77
C SER A 110 -2.44 -21.40 7.81
N LEU A 111 -3.44 -21.84 8.58
CA LEU A 111 -3.92 -23.22 8.53
C LEU A 111 -4.67 -23.47 7.20
N PRO A 112 -4.73 -24.73 6.70
CA PRO A 112 -5.38 -25.05 5.42
C PRO A 112 -6.86 -24.63 5.30
N SER A 113 -7.55 -24.37 6.41
CA SER A 113 -8.96 -23.96 6.48
C SER A 113 -9.17 -22.46 6.71
N GLU A 114 -8.11 -21.64 6.85
CA GLU A 114 -8.25 -20.19 6.99
C GLU A 114 -8.50 -19.53 5.63
N VAL A 115 -9.56 -18.71 5.53
CA VAL A 115 -9.91 -17.96 4.32
C VAL A 115 -8.99 -16.75 4.09
N SER A 116 -8.30 -16.28 5.14
CA SER A 116 -7.42 -15.11 5.10
C SER A 116 -5.96 -15.48 5.28
N THR A 117 -5.12 -15.17 4.29
CA THR A 117 -3.67 -15.38 4.37
C THR A 117 -3.00 -14.25 5.15
N ALA A 118 -1.97 -14.61 5.95
CA ALA A 118 -1.11 -13.65 6.63
C ALA A 118 -0.09 -13.09 5.63
N VAL A 119 -0.42 -11.95 5.01
CA VAL A 119 0.44 -11.27 4.04
C VAL A 119 0.55 -9.78 4.34
N PHE A 120 1.64 -9.18 3.88
CA PHE A 120 1.89 -7.75 4.03
C PHE A 120 2.52 -7.20 2.75
N THR A 121 1.95 -6.10 2.24
CA THR A 121 2.54 -5.33 1.15
C THR A 121 3.12 -4.05 1.75
N GLY A 122 4.38 -3.78 1.44
CA GLY A 122 5.11 -2.63 1.97
C GLY A 122 5.76 -1.81 0.88
N LEU A 123 5.88 -0.50 1.09
CA LEU A 123 6.65 0.39 0.23
C LEU A 123 7.67 1.14 1.08
N GLN A 124 8.93 1.04 0.69
CA GLN A 124 9.99 1.88 1.20
C GLN A 124 10.26 2.98 0.19
N LEU A 125 10.16 4.22 0.64
CA LEU A 125 10.40 5.41 -0.15
C LEU A 125 11.82 5.95 0.14
N PRO A 126 12.50 6.51 -0.87
CA PRO A 126 13.83 7.07 -0.67
C PRO A 126 13.75 8.29 0.25
N GLY A 127 14.72 8.41 1.17
CA GLY A 127 14.79 9.53 2.11
C GLY A 127 13.76 9.48 3.25
N ALA A 128 12.99 8.39 3.39
CA ALA A 128 12.16 8.14 4.57
C ALA A 128 12.99 7.45 5.67
N ALA A 129 12.90 7.94 6.91
CA ALA A 129 13.35 7.17 8.06
C ALA A 129 12.41 5.96 8.29
N PRO A 130 12.87 4.84 8.89
CA PRO A 130 12.00 3.72 9.19
C PRO A 130 10.75 4.15 9.98
N GLY A 131 9.56 3.78 9.49
CA GLY A 131 8.27 4.13 10.10
C GLY A 131 7.80 5.57 9.88
N ALA A 132 8.57 6.43 9.22
CA ALA A 132 8.15 7.81 8.95
C ALA A 132 7.22 7.89 7.73
N LYS A 133 6.06 8.55 7.88
CA LYS A 133 5.15 8.90 6.78
C LYS A 133 5.61 10.13 5.97
N LEU A 134 6.71 10.76 6.40
CA LEU A 134 7.31 11.93 5.80
C LEU A 134 8.63 11.53 5.16
N PHE A 135 8.83 11.89 3.89
CA PHE A 135 10.10 11.69 3.21
C PHE A 135 10.52 12.96 2.49
N SER A 136 11.83 13.19 2.44
CA SER A 136 12.41 14.36 1.80
C SER A 136 12.97 13.96 0.45
N ILE A 137 12.46 14.58 -0.62
CA ILE A 137 13.16 14.59 -1.90
C ILE A 137 14.26 15.65 -1.74
N GLN A 138 15.51 15.29 -2.03
CA GLN A 138 16.72 16.12 -1.83
C GLN A 138 16.46 17.64 -1.99
N GLY A 139 16.80 18.42 -0.97
CA GLY A 139 16.57 19.88 -0.92
C GLY A 139 15.49 20.31 0.07
N VAL A 140 14.75 21.35 -0.28
CA VAL A 140 13.78 22.06 0.59
C VAL A 140 12.33 21.58 0.43
N LEU A 141 12.11 20.53 -0.38
CA LEU A 141 10.80 19.95 -0.67
C LEU A 141 10.56 18.69 0.16
N LYS A 142 9.54 18.71 1.02
CA LYS A 142 9.09 17.58 1.84
C LYS A 142 7.74 17.09 1.36
N LEU A 143 7.57 15.77 1.37
CA LEU A 143 6.33 15.10 1.01
C LEU A 143 5.83 14.29 2.21
N SER A 144 4.60 14.55 2.63
CA SER A 144 3.87 13.69 3.57
C SER A 144 2.82 12.89 2.81
N ILE A 145 2.72 11.60 3.09
CA ILE A 145 1.71 10.71 2.52
C ILE A 145 0.80 10.24 3.65
N ASP A 146 -0.50 10.29 3.43
CA ASP A 146 -1.46 9.79 4.42
C ASP A 146 -1.62 8.26 4.31
N SER A 147 -1.91 7.80 3.08
CA SER A 147 -2.12 6.38 2.77
C SER A 147 -1.51 5.96 1.44
N LEU A 148 -1.11 4.69 1.39
CA LEU A 148 -0.59 4.00 0.22
C LEU A 148 -1.55 2.87 -0.11
N LEU A 149 -1.98 2.76 -1.36
CA LEU A 149 -2.87 1.67 -1.82
C LEU A 149 -2.32 1.05 -3.09
N LEU A 150 -2.33 -0.28 -3.16
CA LEU A 150 -2.11 -1.02 -4.40
C LEU A 150 -3.46 -1.61 -4.81
N ARG A 151 -3.98 -1.14 -5.95
CA ARG A 151 -5.27 -1.56 -6.48
C ARG A 151 -5.11 -2.18 -7.85
N ARG A 152 -6.02 -3.09 -8.17
CA ARG A 152 -6.21 -3.57 -9.53
C ARG A 152 -7.37 -2.78 -10.14
N GLU A 153 -7.06 -1.99 -11.16
CA GLU A 153 -7.99 -1.09 -11.84
C GLU A 153 -8.24 -1.60 -13.26
N HIS A 154 -9.38 -1.25 -13.85
CA HIS A 154 -9.69 -1.57 -15.24
C HIS A 154 -9.30 -0.38 -16.12
N VAL A 155 -8.24 -0.53 -16.92
CA VAL A 155 -7.80 0.51 -17.87
C VAL A 155 -8.72 0.55 -19.10
N SER A 156 -9.27 -0.61 -19.47
CA SER A 156 -10.35 -0.79 -20.43
C SER A 156 -11.26 -1.94 -19.98
N ALA A 157 -12.38 -2.16 -20.66
CA ALA A 157 -13.30 -3.25 -20.34
C ALA A 157 -12.66 -4.66 -20.34
N ALA A 158 -11.49 -4.83 -20.97
CA ALA A 158 -10.83 -6.13 -21.15
C ALA A 158 -9.51 -6.30 -20.39
N THR A 159 -8.86 -5.20 -19.95
CA THR A 159 -7.48 -5.28 -19.44
C THR A 159 -7.37 -4.67 -18.03
N PRO A 160 -7.32 -5.50 -16.98
CA PRO A 160 -7.01 -5.01 -15.64
C PRO A 160 -5.51 -4.71 -15.51
N SER A 161 -5.16 -3.67 -14.76
CA SER A 161 -3.78 -3.28 -14.46
C SER A 161 -3.62 -2.88 -13.01
N PHE A 162 -2.45 -3.11 -12.42
CA PHE A 162 -2.14 -2.63 -11.09
C PHE A 162 -1.74 -1.16 -11.08
N THR A 163 -2.32 -0.41 -10.13
CA THR A 163 -2.00 1.00 -9.86
C THR A 163 -1.61 1.16 -8.41
N LEU A 164 -0.46 1.80 -8.18
CA LEU A 164 -0.04 2.25 -6.86
C LEU A 164 -0.51 3.69 -6.65
N ARG A 165 -1.27 3.93 -5.59
CA ARG A 165 -1.84 5.23 -5.23
C ARG A 165 -1.19 5.75 -3.96
N LEU A 166 -0.70 6.98 -4.01
CA LEU A 166 -0.23 7.72 -2.85
C LEU A 166 -1.23 8.84 -2.61
N ASN A 167 -2.04 8.70 -1.56
CA ASN A 167 -3.18 9.60 -1.35
C ASN A 167 -2.86 10.70 -0.36
N ASN A 168 -3.55 11.82 -0.53
CA ASN A 168 -3.51 12.98 0.36
C ASN A 168 -2.07 13.45 0.63
N ILE A 169 -1.39 13.74 -0.47
CA ILE A 169 -0.02 14.24 -0.48
C ILE A 169 0.02 15.66 0.05
N GLY A 170 0.77 15.86 1.12
CA GLY A 170 1.14 17.19 1.59
C GLY A 170 2.52 17.57 1.04
N LEU A 171 2.58 18.60 0.21
CA LEU A 171 3.85 19.22 -0.19
C LEU A 171 4.21 20.31 0.81
N SER A 172 5.45 20.32 1.28
CA SER A 172 6.01 21.46 2.02
C SER A 172 7.27 21.94 1.35
N PHE A 173 7.40 23.24 1.11
CA PHE A 173 8.54 23.85 0.45
C PHE A 173 9.03 25.05 1.25
N LEU A 174 10.32 25.09 1.62
CA LEU A 174 10.92 26.20 2.37
C LEU A 174 10.16 26.59 3.66
N GLY A 175 9.57 25.61 4.35
CA GLY A 175 8.79 25.84 5.58
C GLY A 175 7.32 26.22 5.37
N ILE A 176 6.90 26.46 4.12
CA ILE A 176 5.48 26.60 3.78
C ILE A 176 4.90 25.19 3.68
N ALA A 177 3.99 24.84 4.59
CA ALA A 177 3.36 23.53 4.65
C ALA A 177 2.06 23.46 3.83
N LYS A 178 1.77 22.27 3.30
CA LYS A 178 0.51 21.90 2.62
C LYS A 178 0.20 22.75 1.39
N LEU A 179 1.12 22.73 0.43
CA LEU A 179 0.91 23.28 -0.90
C LEU A 179 0.21 22.24 -1.80
N PRO A 180 -0.76 22.65 -2.62
CA PRO A 180 -1.54 23.89 -2.54
C PRO A 180 -2.52 23.89 -1.34
N PRO A 181 -2.74 25.05 -0.69
CA PRO A 181 -3.62 25.15 0.47
C PRO A 181 -5.09 24.93 0.08
N GLY A 182 -5.84 24.23 0.94
CA GLY A 182 -7.26 23.94 0.72
C GLY A 182 -7.50 22.99 -0.46
N ALA A 183 -6.58 22.06 -0.68
CA ALA A 183 -6.72 21.03 -1.69
C ALA A 183 -6.03 19.74 -1.24
N THR A 184 -6.46 18.66 -1.87
CA THR A 184 -5.90 17.32 -1.73
C THR A 184 -5.21 16.94 -3.04
N ILE A 185 -3.97 16.47 -2.96
CA ILE A 185 -3.25 15.88 -4.09
C ILE A 185 -3.19 14.36 -3.91
N ASN A 186 -3.46 13.62 -4.98
CA ASN A 186 -3.23 12.18 -5.03
C ASN A 186 -2.31 11.86 -6.21
N PHE A 187 -1.30 11.02 -5.99
CA PHE A 187 -0.45 10.50 -7.05
C PHE A 187 -0.83 9.07 -7.41
N PHE A 188 -0.85 8.78 -8.69
CA PHE A 188 -1.13 7.49 -9.28
C PHE A 188 0.06 7.07 -10.12
N LEU A 189 0.57 5.88 -9.84
CA LEU A 189 1.64 5.24 -10.57
C LEU A 189 1.07 3.98 -11.23
N PHE A 190 1.29 3.87 -12.53
CA PHE A 190 0.81 2.76 -13.36
C PHE A 190 1.88 2.43 -14.38
N GLY A 191 2.03 1.17 -14.75
CA GLY A 191 2.86 0.80 -15.89
C GLY A 191 2.18 1.06 -17.20
N ASP A 192 2.98 1.04 -18.25
CA ASP A 192 2.49 0.97 -19.61
C ASP A 192 1.57 -0.26 -19.80
N PRO A 193 0.31 -0.06 -20.24
CA PRO A 193 -0.60 -1.16 -20.58
C PRO A 193 -0.05 -2.11 -21.66
N SER A 194 0.90 -1.66 -22.49
CA SER A 194 1.55 -2.49 -23.51
C SER A 194 2.73 -3.32 -23.00
N GLY A 195 3.17 -3.10 -21.75
CA GLY A 195 4.15 -3.92 -21.06
C GLY A 195 5.62 -3.60 -21.37
N ASP A 196 5.91 -2.42 -21.91
CA ASP A 196 7.27 -2.00 -22.29
C ASP A 196 8.22 -1.69 -21.10
N GLY A 197 7.71 -1.79 -19.87
CA GLY A 197 8.46 -1.60 -18.64
C GLY A 197 8.63 -0.15 -18.21
N SER A 198 7.93 0.79 -18.86
CA SER A 198 7.90 2.19 -18.42
C SER A 198 6.77 2.44 -17.39
N LEU A 199 7.04 3.34 -16.44
CA LEU A 199 6.06 3.75 -15.42
C LEU A 199 5.58 5.18 -15.70
N GLY A 200 4.27 5.35 -15.74
CA GLY A 200 3.58 6.63 -15.87
C GLY A 200 3.16 7.21 -14.52
N TRP A 201 3.19 8.54 -14.42
CA TRP A 201 2.71 9.30 -13.27
C TRP A 201 1.50 10.14 -13.65
N TYR A 202 0.49 10.12 -12.79
CA TYR A 202 -0.60 11.09 -12.84
C TYR A 202 -0.82 11.69 -11.46
N ALA A 203 -0.97 13.01 -11.40
CA ALA A 203 -1.32 13.73 -10.18
C ALA A 203 -2.73 14.31 -10.33
N ALA A 204 -3.64 13.90 -9.44
CA ALA A 204 -4.96 14.49 -9.33
C ALA A 204 -4.94 15.56 -8.25
N TYR A 205 -5.32 16.78 -8.62
CA TYR A 205 -5.56 17.89 -7.69
C TYR A 205 -7.07 18.04 -7.50
N VAL A 206 -7.51 18.06 -6.25
CA VAL A 206 -8.92 18.28 -5.88
C VAL A 206 -8.98 19.44 -4.91
N GLN A 207 -9.65 20.52 -5.30
CA GLN A 207 -9.86 21.67 -4.43
C GLN A 207 -10.94 21.34 -3.38
N ASP A 208 -10.66 21.62 -2.12
CA ASP A 208 -11.62 21.46 -1.03
C ASP A 208 -12.72 22.50 -1.23
N THR A 209 -13.89 22.06 -1.69
CA THR A 209 -15.04 22.95 -1.82
C THR A 209 -15.63 23.12 -0.42
N LYS A 210 -15.44 24.30 0.20
CA LYS A 210 -16.17 24.64 1.41
C LYS A 210 -17.64 24.85 1.04
N SER A 211 -18.45 23.78 1.09
CA SER A 211 -19.91 23.93 1.06
C SER A 211 -20.31 24.75 2.26
N THR A 212 -20.53 26.04 2.02
CA THR A 212 -21.17 26.91 2.99
C THR A 212 -22.64 26.54 2.91
N LEU A 213 -23.07 25.54 3.68
CA LEU A 213 -24.49 25.32 3.92
C LEU A 213 -25.01 26.62 4.52
N THR A 214 -25.64 27.44 3.69
CA THR A 214 -26.29 28.64 4.19
C THR A 214 -27.44 28.15 5.06
N ALA A 215 -27.58 28.71 6.27
CA ALA A 215 -28.61 28.31 7.23
C ALA A 215 -30.05 28.33 6.66
N ILE A 216 -30.24 28.93 5.48
CA ILE A 216 -31.49 28.99 4.73
C ILE A 216 -31.87 27.63 4.12
N GLU A 217 -30.90 26.83 3.62
CA GLU A 217 -31.19 25.51 3.05
C GLU A 217 -31.55 24.48 4.13
N ALA A 218 -30.91 24.57 5.30
CA ALA A 218 -31.19 23.71 6.45
C ALA A 218 -32.61 23.92 7.04
N LEU A 219 -33.20 25.10 6.84
CA LEU A 219 -34.58 25.40 7.26
C LEU A 219 -35.63 24.91 6.25
N GLN A 220 -35.27 24.66 4.99
CA GLN A 220 -36.20 24.11 4.00
C GLN A 220 -36.41 22.60 4.12
N GLU A 221 -35.45 21.86 4.72
CA GLU A 221 -35.58 20.42 4.96
C GLU A 221 -36.32 20.07 6.27
N TRP A 222 -36.53 21.05 7.18
CA TRP A 222 -37.25 20.79 8.42
C TRP A 222 -38.77 20.74 8.17
N GLN A 223 -39.32 19.53 8.06
CA GLN A 223 -40.76 19.31 8.15
C GLN A 223 -41.14 18.99 9.61
N PRO A 224 -42.02 19.78 10.25
CA PRO A 224 -42.47 19.46 11.60
C PRO A 224 -43.20 18.12 11.63
N PRO A 225 -43.12 17.38 12.75
CA PRO A 225 -43.86 16.13 12.91
C PRO A 225 -45.36 16.40 12.73
N ARG A 226 -46.03 15.64 11.84
CA ARG A 226 -47.49 15.70 11.75
C ARG A 226 -48.07 15.17 13.05
N LEU A 227 -48.72 16.03 13.82
CA LEU A 227 -49.52 15.63 14.97
C LEU A 227 -50.61 14.66 14.49
N SER A 228 -50.56 13.42 14.97
CA SER A 228 -51.65 12.47 14.78
C SER A 228 -52.88 12.96 15.56
N PRO A 229 -54.09 12.93 14.99
CA PRO A 229 -55.29 13.31 15.72
C PRO A 229 -55.55 12.33 16.88
N PRO A 230 -56.12 12.80 18.00
CA PRO A 230 -56.36 11.96 19.16
C PRO A 230 -57.39 10.86 18.84
N ALA A 231 -57.13 9.67 19.36
CA ALA A 231 -58.04 8.53 19.27
C ALA A 231 -59.36 8.88 19.97
N GLY A 232 -60.46 8.87 19.21
CA GLY A 232 -61.79 9.02 19.76
C GLY A 232 -62.21 7.75 20.50
N GLU A 233 -62.50 7.88 21.78
CA GLU A 233 -63.28 6.92 22.55
C GLU A 233 -64.74 6.92 22.05
N GLU A 234 -65.20 5.71 21.72
CA GLU A 234 -66.55 5.14 21.81
C GLU A 234 -67.78 6.04 22.05
N GLN A 235 -68.86 5.80 21.30
CA GLN A 235 -70.17 5.43 21.88
C GLN A 235 -71.17 4.82 20.86
N THR A 236 -71.55 3.56 21.15
CA THR A 236 -72.89 2.91 21.07
C THR A 236 -73.68 2.82 19.75
N SER A 237 -73.99 1.59 19.34
CA SER A 237 -75.23 0.88 19.75
C SER A 237 -75.13 -0.62 19.56
#